data_AF-A0A818XJE3-F1
#
_entry.id   AF-A0A818XJE3-F1
#
_cell.length_a   1.000
_cell.length_b   1.000
_cell.length_c   1.000
_cell.angle_alpha   90.00
_cell.angle_beta   90.00
_cell.angle_gamma   90.00
#
_symmetry.space_group_name_H-M   'P 1'
#
loop_
_entity.id
_entity.type
_entity.pdbx_description
1 polymer ?
#
loop_
_entity_poly.entity_id
_entity_poly.type
_entity_poly.pdbx_seq_one_letter_code
_entity_poly.pdbx_strand_id
1 'polypeptide(L)'
;MSGRQRSHCFCVTINHVEWNKSCLGEFLTSGDLVKRLAIGEEKYSPPLDPDTGMVDDSVAVGRHHHCFIDFIDKYFLVEVQDIINNFLGDELYSIDIQ
;
A
#
# COMPACT_ATOMS: atom_id res chain seq x y z
N MET A 1 -23.67 -4.57 17.52
CA MET A 1 -23.29 -3.90 16.27
C MET A 1 -21.77 -3.95 16.18
N SER A 2 -21.21 -4.71 15.23
CA SER A 2 -19.76 -4.78 15.05
C SER A 2 -19.27 -3.42 14.56
N GLY A 3 -18.22 -2.88 15.17
CA GLY A 3 -17.67 -1.54 14.90
C GLY A 3 -17.01 -1.35 13.52
N ARG A 4 -17.34 -2.17 12.52
CA ARG A 4 -16.83 -2.02 11.16
C ARG A 4 -17.68 -0.98 10.43
N GLN A 5 -17.11 0.19 10.21
CA GLN A 5 -17.71 1.25 9.41
C GLN A 5 -17.13 1.24 8.01
N ARG A 6 -17.95 1.63 7.03
CA ARG A 6 -17.46 1.85 5.66
C ARG A 6 -16.91 3.27 5.54
N SER A 7 -15.76 3.42 4.89
CA SER A 7 -15.12 4.70 4.58
C SER A 7 -15.01 4.87 3.08
N HIS A 8 -14.88 6.13 2.64
CA HIS A 8 -14.49 6.48 1.27
C HIS A 8 -12.99 6.77 1.20
N CYS A 9 -12.36 7.18 2.30
CA CYS A 9 -10.94 7.49 2.38
C CYS A 9 -10.17 6.38 3.09
N PHE A 10 -9.04 5.99 2.53
CA PHE A 10 -8.11 5.02 3.09
C PHE A 10 -6.66 5.45 2.88
N CYS A 11 -5.82 5.11 3.84
CA CYS A 11 -4.37 5.15 3.71
C CYS A 11 -3.87 3.71 3.55
N VAL A 12 -3.18 3.42 2.46
CA VAL A 12 -2.61 2.11 2.15
C VAL A 12 -1.10 2.21 2.12
N THR A 13 -0.41 1.37 2.88
CA THR A 13 1.04 1.20 2.76
C THR A 13 1.34 -0.20 2.23
N ILE A 14 2.07 -0.26 1.13
CA ILE A 14 2.56 -1.52 0.55
C ILE A 14 4.07 -1.56 0.74
N ASN A 15 4.55 -2.57 1.46
CA ASN A 15 5.97 -2.73 1.79
C ASN A 15 6.68 -3.64 0.79
N HIS A 16 7.99 -3.42 0.60
CA HIS A 16 8.87 -4.24 -0.26
C HIS A 16 8.40 -4.35 -1.71
N VAL A 17 7.85 -3.28 -2.26
CA VAL A 17 7.41 -3.24 -3.65
C VAL A 17 8.64 -3.18 -4.56
N GLU A 18 8.74 -4.14 -5.48
CA GLU A 18 9.72 -4.07 -6.57
C GLU A 18 9.35 -2.95 -7.55
N TRP A 19 10.36 -2.35 -8.19
CA TRP A 19 10.21 -1.18 -9.09
C TRP A 19 9.15 -1.34 -10.20
N ASN A 20 8.74 -2.56 -10.55
CA ASN A 20 7.83 -2.82 -11.66
C ASN A 20 6.34 -2.51 -11.39
N LYS A 21 5.94 -2.18 -10.16
CA LYS A 21 4.53 -1.89 -9.82
C LYS A 21 4.15 -0.40 -10.01
N SER A 22 4.81 0.29 -10.92
CA SER A 22 4.59 1.71 -11.24
C SER A 22 3.16 2.02 -11.76
N CYS A 23 2.43 1.01 -12.23
CA CYS A 23 1.07 1.15 -12.76
C CYS A 23 -0.05 1.10 -11.71
N LEU A 24 0.25 1.05 -10.40
CA LEU A 24 -0.79 1.04 -9.35
C LEU A 24 -1.73 2.25 -9.48
N GLY A 25 -1.18 3.42 -9.81
CA GLY A 25 -1.96 4.62 -10.02
C GLY A 25 -2.95 4.50 -11.18
N GLU A 26 -2.50 3.93 -12.31
CA GLU A 26 -3.35 3.69 -13.47
C GLU A 26 -4.42 2.64 -13.18
N PHE A 27 -4.07 1.56 -12.48
CA PHE A 27 -5.03 0.55 -12.05
C PHE A 27 -6.15 1.15 -11.19
N LEU A 28 -5.80 1.92 -10.16
CA LEU A 28 -6.76 2.51 -9.22
C LEU A 28 -7.62 3.62 -9.87
N THR A 29 -7.10 4.31 -10.87
CA THR A 29 -7.85 5.35 -11.60
C THR A 29 -8.63 4.81 -12.80
N SER A 30 -8.37 3.55 -13.19
CA SER A 30 -9.16 2.90 -14.24
C SER A 30 -10.59 2.65 -13.78
N GLY A 31 -11.57 2.98 -14.62
CA GLY A 31 -12.98 2.65 -14.38
C GLY A 31 -13.71 3.52 -13.36
N ASP A 32 -13.27 4.77 -13.14
CA ASP A 32 -13.92 5.75 -12.24
C ASP A 32 -14.07 5.25 -10.79
N LEU A 33 -13.16 4.38 -10.33
CA LEU A 33 -13.20 3.84 -8.97
C LEU A 33 -12.85 4.89 -7.90
N VAL A 34 -11.92 5.80 -8.25
CA VAL A 34 -11.26 6.71 -7.31
C VAL A 34 -11.49 8.16 -7.71
N LYS A 35 -11.93 8.96 -6.75
CA LYS A 35 -12.12 10.40 -6.86
C LYS A 35 -10.82 11.17 -6.74
N ARG A 36 -9.95 10.77 -5.80
CA ARG A 36 -8.62 11.35 -5.60
C ARG A 36 -7.62 10.28 -5.20
N LEU A 37 -6.43 10.39 -5.76
CA LEU A 37 -5.33 9.47 -5.50
C LEU A 37 -4.05 10.28 -5.30
N ALA A 38 -3.29 9.94 -4.25
CA ALA A 38 -1.92 10.38 -4.09
C ALA A 38 -1.07 9.18 -3.73
N ILE A 39 0.03 8.98 -4.46
CA ILE A 39 0.97 7.88 -4.21
C ILE A 39 2.34 8.50 -4.02
N GLY A 40 2.95 8.22 -2.87
CA GLY A 40 4.34 8.55 -2.55
C GLY A 40 5.17 7.28 -2.47
N GLU A 41 6.38 7.32 -3.01
CA GLU A 41 7.35 6.25 -2.84
C GLU A 41 8.38 6.67 -1.79
N GLU A 42 8.64 5.79 -0.82
CA GLU A 42 9.71 5.94 0.13
C GLU A 42 10.71 4.78 -0.03
N LYS A 43 12.01 5.08 0.10
CA LYS A 43 13.02 4.02 0.10
C LYS A 43 12.82 3.16 1.34
N TYR A 44 12.78 1.83 1.17
CA TYR A 44 12.80 0.94 2.31
C TYR A 44 14.09 1.15 3.10
N SER A 45 13.95 1.59 4.35
CA SER A 45 15.05 1.67 5.29
C SER A 45 14.93 0.48 6.23
N PRO A 46 15.86 -0.50 6.19
CA PRO A 46 15.81 -1.62 7.09
C PRO A 46 15.84 -1.14 8.55
N PRO A 47 15.25 -1.91 9.47
CA PRO A 47 15.42 -1.66 10.88
C PRO A 47 16.91 -1.62 11.24
N LEU A 48 17.25 -0.79 12.22
CA LEU A 48 18.61 -0.77 12.77
C LEU A 48 18.92 -2.13 13.40
N ASP A 49 20.11 -2.64 13.12
CA ASP A 49 20.66 -3.77 13.84
C ASP A 49 20.72 -3.41 15.34
N PRO A 50 20.09 -4.21 16.23
CA PRO A 50 20.02 -3.90 17.65
C PRO A 50 21.39 -3.98 18.37
N ASP A 51 22.35 -4.73 17.82
CA ASP A 51 23.68 -4.92 18.39
C ASP A 51 24.68 -3.88 17.86
N THR A 52 24.57 -3.51 16.58
CA THR A 52 25.51 -2.56 15.95
C THR A 52 24.96 -1.14 15.83
N GLY A 53 23.64 -0.95 15.91
CA GLY A 53 22.97 0.34 15.72
C GLY A 53 23.08 0.87 14.29
N MET A 54 23.54 0.05 13.35
CA MET A 54 23.73 0.41 11.94
C MET A 54 22.62 -0.19 11.09
N VAL A 55 22.32 0.48 9.97
CA VAL A 55 21.42 -0.06 8.94
C VAL A 55 22.18 -1.16 8.20
N ASP A 56 21.62 -2.36 8.13
CA ASP A 56 22.16 -3.41 7.25
C ASP A 56 21.68 -3.17 5.81
N ASP A 57 22.53 -2.51 5.02
CA ASP A 57 22.27 -2.21 3.61
C ASP A 57 22.12 -3.47 2.74
N SER A 58 22.52 -4.66 3.22
CA SER A 58 22.33 -5.93 2.48
C SER A 58 20.87 -6.40 2.48
N VAL A 59 20.04 -5.89 3.41
CA VAL A 59 18.61 -6.20 3.55
C VAL A 59 17.73 -5.06 3.00
N ALA A 60 18.34 -3.93 2.61
CA ALA A 60 17.68 -2.70 2.15
C ALA A 60 17.16 -2.78 0.71
N VAL A 61 16.54 -3.89 0.32
CA VAL A 61 16.04 -4.09 -1.04
C VAL A 61 14.53 -3.89 -1.06
N GLY A 62 14.08 -2.80 -1.69
CA GLY A 62 12.66 -2.52 -1.94
C GLY A 62 12.25 -1.05 -1.72
N ARG A 63 10.98 -0.76 -1.99
CA ARG A 63 10.34 0.53 -1.72
C ARG A 63 9.05 0.35 -0.93
N HIS A 64 8.65 1.38 -0.20
CA HIS A 64 7.31 1.52 0.35
C HIS A 64 6.49 2.39 -0.59
N HIS A 65 5.28 1.94 -0.92
CA HIS A 65 4.29 2.78 -1.59
C HIS A 65 3.26 3.22 -0.55
N HIS A 66 3.21 4.51 -0.28
CA HIS A 66 2.19 5.13 0.57
C HIS A 66 1.13 5.75 -0.32
N CYS A 67 -0.08 5.19 -0.28
CA CYS A 67 -1.19 5.61 -1.10
C CYS A 67 -2.27 6.23 -0.21
N PHE A 68 -2.70 7.43 -0.55
CA PHE A 68 -3.97 7.98 -0.10
C PHE A 68 -5.01 7.77 -1.20
N ILE A 69 -6.10 7.08 -0.87
CA ILE A 69 -7.17 6.75 -1.81
C ILE A 69 -8.49 7.31 -1.29
N ASP A 70 -9.13 8.17 -2.07
CA ASP A 70 -10.49 8.68 -1.86
C ASP A 70 -11.39 8.07 -2.94
N PHE A 71 -12.11 7.01 -2.59
CA PHE A 71 -13.04 6.29 -3.48
C PHE A 71 -14.31 7.09 -3.76
N ILE A 72 -14.96 6.82 -4.89
CA ILE A 72 -16.29 7.38 -5.17
C ILE A 72 -17.33 6.79 -4.20
N ASP A 73 -17.26 5.48 -3.96
CA ASP A 73 -18.14 4.74 -3.06
C ASP A 73 -17.49 4.40 -1.72
N LYS A 74 -18.30 3.93 -0.76
CA LYS A 74 -17.81 3.51 0.56
C LYS A 74 -17.53 2.01 0.60
N TYR A 75 -16.34 1.65 1.08
CA TYR A 75 -15.85 0.28 1.20
C TYR A 75 -15.53 -0.07 2.66
N PHE A 76 -15.43 -1.36 2.96
CA PHE A 76 -14.77 -1.88 4.15
C PHE A 76 -13.27 -2.07 3.91
N LEU A 77 -12.47 -2.06 4.98
CA LEU A 77 -11.02 -2.32 4.92
C LEU A 77 -10.68 -3.60 4.14
N VAL A 78 -11.44 -4.67 4.36
CA VAL A 78 -11.22 -5.97 3.68
C VAL A 78 -11.48 -5.89 2.17
N GLU A 79 -12.46 -5.10 1.73
CA GLU A 79 -12.75 -4.91 0.30
C GLU A 79 -11.63 -4.13 -0.38
N VAL A 80 -11.07 -3.11 0.31
CA VAL A 80 -9.90 -2.38 -0.19
C VAL A 80 -8.68 -3.30 -0.26
N GLN A 81 -8.50 -4.17 0.74
CA GLN A 81 -7.41 -5.16 0.73
C GLN A 81 -7.51 -6.10 -0.47
N ASP A 82 -8.71 -6.59 -0.79
CA ASP A 82 -8.95 -7.46 -1.94
C ASP A 82 -8.64 -6.76 -3.28
N ILE A 83 -8.98 -5.46 -3.41
CA ILE A 83 -8.65 -4.65 -4.60
C ILE A 83 -7.13 -4.55 -4.78
N ILE A 84 -6.40 -4.25 -3.70
CA ILE A 84 -4.94 -4.10 -3.76
C ILE A 84 -4.28 -5.46 -4.05
N ASN A 85 -4.75 -6.54 -3.42
CA ASN A 85 -4.24 -7.89 -3.67
C ASN A 85 -4.44 -8.32 -5.12
N ASN A 86 -5.58 -7.99 -5.74
CA ASN A 86 -5.85 -8.29 -7.15
C ASN A 86 -4.81 -7.62 -8.08
N PHE A 87 -4.36 -6.40 -7.76
CA PHE A 87 -3.29 -5.74 -8.51
C PHE A 87 -1.92 -6.36 -8.27
N LEU A 88 -1.63 -6.70 -7.01
CA LEU A 88 -0.31 -7.22 -6.63
C LEU A 88 -0.09 -8.66 -7.13
N GLY A 89 -1.15 -9.45 -7.31
CA GLY A 89 -1.09 -10.84 -7.77
C GLY A 89 -0.77 -11.81 -6.63
N ASP A 90 -0.24 -12.99 -6.96
CA ASP A 90 0.06 -14.07 -6.00
C ASP A 90 1.27 -13.81 -5.08
N GLU A 91 1.80 -12.60 -5.09
CA GLU A 91 2.97 -12.20 -4.32
C GLU A 91 2.58 -11.81 -2.88
N LEU A 92 3.35 -12.31 -1.90
CA LEU A 92 3.13 -12.00 -0.49
C LEU A 92 3.76 -10.65 -0.15
N TYR A 93 2.94 -9.60 -0.23
CA TYR A 93 3.30 -8.27 0.25
C TYR A 93 2.76 -8.02 1.66
N SER A 94 3.53 -7.29 2.46
CA SER A 94 3.01 -6.71 3.71
C SER A 94 2.24 -5.43 3.36
N ILE A 95 0.92 -5.48 3.56
CA ILE A 95 -0.01 -4.38 3.28
C ILE A 95 -0.65 -3.94 4.59
N ASP A 96 -0.59 -2.64 4.86
CA ASP A 96 -1.33 -1.99 5.95
C ASP A 96 -2.40 -1.07 5.35
N ILE A 97 -3.63 -1.13 5.87
CA ILE A 97 -4.76 -0.31 5.41
C ILE A 97 -5.45 0.30 6.62
N GLN A 98 -5.60 1.63 6.59
CA GLN A 98 -6.18 2.45 7.66
C GLN A 98 -7.32 3.32 7.13
#